data_AF-A0A4R4WNT0-F1
#
_entry.id   AF-A0A4R4WNT0-F1
#
_cell.length_a   1.000
_cell.length_b   1.000
_cell.length_c   1.000
_cell.angle_alpha   90.00
_cell.angle_beta   90.00
_cell.angle_gamma   90.00
#
_symmetry.space_group_name_H-M   'P 1'
#
loop_
_entity.id
_entity.type
_entity.pdbx_description
1 polymer ?
#
loop_
_entity_poly.entity_id
_entity_poly.type
_entity_poly.pdbx_seq_one_letter_code
_entity_poly.pdbx_strand_id
1 'polypeptide(L)'
;MKGRSLRDIEAAARERLEPAHYDYFAGGAGDEVTVRANEAAFGRLSLLPKVLRGAGKLETGVTLLGSRAAVPVLVAPTAFHRLADPEGERATARAAAAAETIMIVSMAAAVAVEDVAAAAPGAEPWFQLYIQPDLAFTETLVRRAEAAGCTALVVTVDSPALGLRERELRHGFHDLPGHLRCENLRVGDRVRPIVMWPELSWEHLGRLREMTSLPIVLKGVTHPADARLAVRLAGVVRGGGAHERPRPDDPHLHQHRPGAGHDHAAREPA
;
A
#
# COMPACT_ATOMS: atom_id res chain seq x y z
N MET A 1 7.78 -14.19 23.88
CA MET A 1 9.08 -14.16 23.17
C MET A 1 9.60 -12.72 23.25
N LYS A 2 10.80 -12.47 23.80
CA LYS A 2 11.39 -11.12 23.81
C LYS A 2 12.41 -11.01 22.68
N GLY A 3 11.96 -11.15 21.43
CA GLY A 3 12.80 -10.79 20.28
C GLY A 3 13.18 -9.33 20.40
N ARG A 4 14.47 -9.01 20.32
CA ARG A 4 14.96 -7.62 20.40
C ARG A 4 15.10 -7.01 19.01
N SER A 5 15.00 -7.82 17.96
CA SER A 5 15.04 -7.42 16.55
C SER A 5 14.05 -8.24 15.69
N LEU A 6 13.78 -7.78 14.47
CA LEU A 6 12.97 -8.53 13.49
C LEU A 6 13.64 -9.86 13.09
N ARG A 7 14.98 -9.96 13.11
CA ARG A 7 15.71 -11.20 12.83
C ARG A 7 15.48 -12.27 13.89
N ASP A 8 15.38 -11.88 15.15
CA ASP A 8 15.06 -12.81 16.23
C ASP A 8 13.65 -13.39 16.05
N ILE A 9 12.71 -12.57 15.57
CA ILE A 9 11.33 -12.98 15.28
C ILE A 9 11.31 -13.94 14.09
N GLU A 10 12.02 -13.63 13.01
CA GLU A 10 12.15 -14.49 11.83
C GLU A 10 12.76 -15.86 12.19
N ALA A 11 13.84 -15.87 12.97
CA ALA A 11 14.48 -17.10 13.43
C ALA A 11 13.55 -17.94 14.29
N ALA A 12 12.85 -17.32 15.23
CA ALA A 12 11.90 -18.04 16.07
C ALA A 12 10.65 -18.50 15.29
N ALA A 13 10.24 -17.79 14.24
CA ALA A 13 9.18 -18.25 13.33
C ALA A 13 9.63 -19.50 12.57
N ARG A 14 10.88 -19.55 12.10
CA ARG A 14 11.46 -20.72 11.43
C ARG A 14 11.44 -21.98 12.31
N GLU A 15 11.64 -21.82 13.61
CA GLU A 15 11.62 -22.93 14.58
C GLU A 15 10.21 -23.42 14.93
N ARG A 16 9.18 -22.59 14.68
CA ARG A 16 7.81 -22.82 15.18
C ARG A 16 6.79 -23.15 14.09
N LEU A 17 7.00 -22.62 12.89
CA LEU A 17 6.10 -22.82 11.77
C LEU A 17 6.42 -24.15 11.07
N GLU A 18 5.39 -24.76 10.50
CA GLU A 18 5.57 -25.84 9.54
C GLU A 18 6.51 -25.37 8.41
N PRO A 19 7.46 -26.21 7.94
CA PRO A 19 8.46 -25.78 6.96
C PRO A 19 7.86 -25.13 5.70
N ALA A 20 6.76 -25.70 5.18
CA ALA A 20 6.05 -25.17 4.02
C ALA A 20 5.45 -23.78 4.29
N HIS A 21 4.91 -23.55 5.50
CA HIS A 21 4.34 -22.25 5.88
C HIS A 21 5.44 -21.20 6.10
N TYR A 22 6.55 -21.58 6.74
CA TYR A 22 7.70 -20.68 6.86
C TYR A 22 8.21 -20.26 5.48
N ASP A 23 8.42 -21.22 4.58
CA ASP A 23 8.92 -20.94 3.23
C ASP A 23 7.93 -20.18 2.35
N TYR A 24 6.61 -20.32 2.57
CA TYR A 24 5.60 -19.47 1.95
C TYR A 24 5.76 -17.98 2.32
N PHE A 25 6.05 -17.69 3.60
CA PHE A 25 6.22 -16.31 4.06
C PHE A 25 7.62 -15.74 3.78
N ALA A 26 8.66 -16.54 4.00
CA ALA A 26 10.05 -16.12 3.87
C ALA A 26 10.57 -16.18 2.42
N GLY A 27 9.92 -16.96 1.56
CA GLY A 27 10.35 -17.22 0.20
C GLY A 27 10.14 -16.07 -0.78
N GLY A 28 11.01 -16.01 -1.78
CA GLY A 28 10.89 -15.11 -2.93
C GLY A 28 10.72 -15.85 -4.24
N ALA A 29 10.77 -15.10 -5.34
CA ALA A 29 10.79 -15.66 -6.68
C ALA A 29 12.20 -15.97 -7.15
N GLY A 30 12.37 -17.05 -7.92
CA GLY A 30 13.66 -17.46 -8.48
C GLY A 30 14.66 -17.86 -7.40
N ASP A 31 15.93 -17.60 -7.70
CA ASP A 31 17.05 -17.71 -6.74
C ASP A 31 17.05 -16.61 -5.66
N GLU A 32 15.92 -15.92 -5.46
CA GLU A 32 15.67 -14.89 -4.44
C GLU A 32 16.69 -13.74 -4.46
N VAL A 33 17.25 -13.46 -5.64
CA VAL A 33 18.23 -12.38 -5.85
C VAL A 33 17.63 -11.05 -5.40
N THR A 34 16.39 -10.77 -5.79
CA THR A 34 15.69 -9.52 -5.43
C THR A 34 15.37 -9.44 -3.93
N VAL A 35 15.05 -10.56 -3.27
CA VAL A 35 14.81 -10.57 -1.81
C VAL A 35 16.06 -10.09 -1.08
N ARG A 36 17.24 -10.66 -1.41
CA ARG A 36 18.52 -10.22 -0.85
C ARG A 36 18.86 -8.78 -1.23
N ALA A 37 18.58 -8.39 -2.47
CA ALA A 37 18.86 -7.05 -2.96
C ALA A 37 18.05 -5.96 -2.22
N ASN A 38 16.81 -6.26 -1.82
CA ASN A 38 15.95 -5.35 -1.07
C ASN A 38 16.57 -4.97 0.29
N GLU A 39 17.07 -5.95 1.04
CA GLU A 39 17.71 -5.70 2.33
C GLU A 39 19.07 -5.03 2.16
N ALA A 40 19.88 -5.52 1.21
CA ALA A 40 21.19 -4.94 0.92
C ALA A 40 21.10 -3.48 0.45
N ALA A 41 19.95 -3.04 -0.09
CA ALA A 41 19.74 -1.66 -0.51
C ALA A 41 19.80 -0.66 0.66
N PHE A 42 19.24 -1.01 1.81
CA PHE A 42 19.28 -0.14 2.99
C PHE A 42 20.71 0.00 3.54
N GLY A 43 21.53 -1.06 3.46
CA GLY A 43 22.93 -1.04 3.88
C GLY A 43 23.83 -0.10 3.06
N ARG A 44 23.40 0.33 1.87
CA ARG A 44 24.11 1.31 1.04
C ARG A 44 23.83 2.76 1.45
N LEU A 45 22.83 3.00 2.29
CA LEU A 45 22.45 4.34 2.74
C LEU A 45 23.08 4.63 4.11
N SER A 46 23.72 5.79 4.24
CA SER A 46 24.26 6.28 5.51
C SER A 46 23.43 7.45 6.02
N LEU A 47 23.12 7.45 7.32
CA LEU A 47 22.49 8.58 7.99
C LEU A 47 23.57 9.58 8.43
N LEU A 48 23.39 10.86 8.11
CA LEU A 48 24.26 11.95 8.57
C LEU A 48 23.61 12.62 9.79
N PRO A 49 24.00 12.29 11.02
CA PRO A 49 23.38 12.84 12.21
C PRO A 49 23.70 14.34 12.32
N LYS A 50 22.67 15.16 12.53
CA LYS A 50 22.85 16.57 12.92
C LYS A 50 22.95 16.65 14.43
N VAL A 51 24.10 17.11 14.93
CA VAL A 51 24.39 17.24 16.36
C VAL A 51 23.82 18.54 16.95
N LEU A 52 23.73 18.62 18.28
CA LEU A 52 23.33 19.82 19.04
C LEU A 52 21.94 20.38 18.67
N ARG A 53 20.97 19.52 18.35
CA ARG A 53 19.60 19.91 17.97
C ARG A 53 18.63 20.14 19.14
N GLY A 54 19.10 19.95 20.38
CA GLY A 54 18.30 20.11 21.59
C GLY A 54 17.30 18.96 21.83
N ALA A 55 16.59 19.03 22.96
CA ALA A 55 15.55 18.07 23.36
C ALA A 55 14.17 18.55 22.88
N GLY A 56 13.86 18.34 21.61
CA GLY A 56 12.51 18.52 21.08
C GLY A 56 11.63 17.31 21.37
N LYS A 57 10.30 17.51 21.46
CA LYS A 57 9.34 16.40 21.47
C LYS A 57 9.42 15.66 20.14
N LEU A 58 9.64 14.35 20.18
CA LEU A 58 9.66 13.50 18.99
C LEU A 58 8.22 13.23 18.54
N GLU A 59 7.85 13.79 17.41
CA GLU A 59 6.56 13.54 16.77
C GLU A 59 6.80 12.66 15.53
N THR A 60 6.47 11.37 15.63
CA THR A 60 6.59 10.40 14.53
C THR A 60 5.30 10.22 13.75
N GLY A 61 4.24 10.88 14.20
CA GLY A 61 2.92 10.73 13.64
C GLY A 61 2.80 11.21 12.20
N VAL A 62 2.08 10.43 11.39
CA VAL A 62 1.65 10.83 10.05
C VAL A 62 0.14 10.74 9.87
N THR A 63 -0.39 11.51 8.92
CA THR A 63 -1.75 11.33 8.38
C THR A 63 -1.63 10.95 6.91
N LEU A 64 -2.19 9.81 6.54
CA LEU A 64 -2.14 9.25 5.19
C LEU A 64 -3.57 9.09 4.68
N LEU A 65 -3.91 9.81 3.60
CA LEU A 65 -5.23 9.70 2.95
C LEU A 65 -6.43 9.91 3.90
N GLY A 66 -6.25 10.72 4.95
CA GLY A 66 -7.26 10.99 5.98
C GLY A 66 -7.09 10.16 7.26
N SER A 67 -6.43 9.00 7.20
CA SER A 67 -6.21 8.13 8.37
C SER A 67 -4.93 8.47 9.13
N ARG A 68 -4.99 8.48 10.46
CA ARG A 68 -3.85 8.80 11.35
C ARG A 68 -3.08 7.52 11.72
N ALA A 69 -1.75 7.59 11.72
CA ALA A 69 -0.87 6.54 12.26
C ALA A 69 0.20 7.13 13.19
N ALA A 70 0.36 6.61 14.41
CA ALA A 70 1.31 7.12 15.42
C ALA A 70 2.78 7.07 14.95
N VAL A 71 3.09 6.17 14.01
CA VAL A 71 4.39 6.01 13.37
C VAL A 71 4.23 5.87 11.85
N PRO A 72 5.24 6.19 11.03
CA PRO A 72 5.17 6.06 9.57
C PRO A 72 5.46 4.61 9.12
N VAL A 73 4.87 3.63 9.80
CA VAL A 73 5.05 2.19 9.56
C VAL A 73 3.69 1.53 9.59
N LEU A 74 3.22 1.01 8.46
CA LEU A 74 1.91 0.37 8.30
C LEU A 74 2.08 -1.15 8.16
N VAL A 75 1.04 -1.91 8.47
CA VAL A 75 1.03 -3.36 8.22
C VAL A 75 0.61 -3.61 6.78
N ALA A 76 1.54 -4.15 5.97
CA ALA A 76 1.32 -4.46 4.57
C ALA A 76 0.31 -5.61 4.36
N PRO A 77 -0.39 -5.65 3.21
CA PRO A 77 -1.30 -6.75 2.92
C PRO A 77 -0.51 -8.02 2.66
N THR A 78 -0.64 -8.96 3.59
CA THR A 78 -0.06 -10.30 3.53
C THR A 78 -1.22 -11.29 3.57
N ALA A 79 -1.16 -12.34 2.76
CA ALA A 79 -2.25 -13.31 2.70
C ALA A 79 -2.09 -14.37 3.81
N PHE A 80 -3.20 -14.96 4.21
CA PHE A 80 -3.25 -16.20 5.01
C PHE A 80 -2.51 -16.15 6.36
N HIS A 81 -2.78 -15.15 7.20
CA HIS A 81 -2.11 -15.05 8.50
C HIS A 81 -2.38 -16.27 9.40
N ARG A 82 -3.46 -17.02 9.14
CA ARG A 82 -3.78 -18.29 9.82
C ARG A 82 -2.79 -19.44 9.57
N LEU A 83 -1.88 -19.30 8.60
CA LEU A 83 -0.74 -20.21 8.45
C LEU A 83 0.31 -20.00 9.56
N ALA A 84 0.36 -18.80 10.16
CA ALA A 84 1.32 -18.44 11.19
C ALA A 84 0.75 -18.47 12.61
N ASP A 85 -0.52 -18.09 12.78
CA ASP A 85 -1.19 -18.04 14.07
C ASP A 85 -2.68 -18.38 13.93
N PRO A 86 -3.29 -19.23 14.78
CA PRO A 86 -4.70 -19.62 14.65
C PRO A 86 -5.70 -18.45 14.59
N GLU A 87 -5.40 -17.32 15.24
CA GLU A 87 -6.22 -16.10 15.22
C GLU A 87 -6.03 -15.26 13.94
N GLY A 88 -4.90 -15.44 13.24
CA GLY A 88 -4.60 -14.85 11.95
C GLY A 88 -4.73 -13.33 11.91
N GLU A 89 -5.51 -12.84 10.93
CA GLU A 89 -5.68 -11.43 10.65
C GLU A 89 -6.37 -10.69 11.82
N ARG A 90 -7.15 -11.38 12.66
CA ARG A 90 -7.76 -10.77 13.88
C ARG A 90 -6.69 -10.35 14.89
N ALA A 91 -5.71 -11.22 15.13
CA ALA A 91 -4.58 -10.89 16.01
C ALA A 91 -3.74 -9.75 15.44
N THR A 92 -3.55 -9.74 14.12
CA THR A 92 -2.81 -8.66 13.44
C THR A 92 -3.54 -7.32 13.54
N ALA A 93 -4.87 -7.30 13.37
CA ALA A 93 -5.67 -6.09 13.49
C ALA A 93 -5.62 -5.51 14.90
N ARG A 94 -5.75 -6.35 15.94
CA ARG A 94 -5.60 -5.90 17.32
C ARG A 94 -4.22 -5.34 17.62
N ALA A 95 -3.17 -5.98 17.09
CA ALA A 95 -1.81 -5.49 17.24
C ALA A 95 -1.58 -4.16 16.53
N ALA A 96 -2.10 -3.99 15.31
CA ALA A 96 -2.04 -2.74 14.56
C ALA A 96 -2.78 -1.61 15.28
N ALA A 97 -3.98 -1.88 15.78
CA ALA A 97 -4.77 -0.92 16.56
C ALA A 97 -4.08 -0.53 17.86
N ALA A 98 -3.51 -1.49 18.60
CA ALA A 98 -2.74 -1.21 19.82
C ALA A 98 -1.46 -0.41 19.56
N ALA A 99 -0.86 -0.56 18.37
CA ALA A 99 0.27 0.25 17.91
C ALA A 99 -0.14 1.57 17.25
N GLU A 100 -1.45 1.87 17.23
CA GLU A 100 -2.04 3.04 16.56
C GLU A 100 -1.56 3.20 15.12
N THR A 101 -1.50 2.10 14.37
CA THR A 101 -1.14 2.09 12.95
C THR A 101 -2.20 1.40 12.09
N ILE A 102 -2.10 1.65 10.79
CA ILE A 102 -3.05 1.16 9.80
C ILE A 102 -2.66 -0.26 9.38
N MET A 103 -3.64 -1.17 9.43
CA MET A 103 -3.55 -2.49 8.80
C MET A 103 -4.16 -2.45 7.41
N ILE A 104 -3.42 -2.94 6.42
CA ILE A 104 -3.94 -3.18 5.07
C ILE A 104 -4.32 -4.66 4.98
N VAL A 105 -5.62 -4.94 4.92
CA VAL A 105 -6.17 -6.31 4.88
C VAL A 105 -6.07 -6.86 3.46
N SER A 106 -5.55 -8.07 3.28
CA SER A 106 -5.50 -8.71 1.96
C SER A 106 -6.87 -9.20 1.50
N MET A 107 -7.19 -9.05 0.22
CA MET A 107 -8.27 -9.78 -0.45
C MET A 107 -8.12 -11.30 -0.31
N ALA A 108 -6.89 -11.80 -0.13
CA ALA A 108 -6.58 -13.21 0.13
C ALA A 108 -6.47 -13.54 1.63
N ALA A 109 -7.13 -12.78 2.52
CA ALA A 109 -7.13 -13.08 3.95
C ALA A 109 -7.88 -14.39 4.28
N ALA A 110 -7.38 -15.08 5.31
CA ALA A 110 -8.02 -16.27 5.89
C ALA A 110 -9.15 -15.93 6.87
N VAL A 111 -9.39 -14.64 7.11
CA VAL A 111 -10.47 -14.08 7.91
C VAL A 111 -11.18 -13.01 7.08
N ALA A 112 -12.51 -12.99 7.14
CA ALA A 112 -13.34 -12.01 6.47
C ALA A 112 -13.02 -10.57 6.93
N VAL A 113 -13.03 -9.60 6.03
CA VAL A 113 -12.71 -8.20 6.33
C VAL A 113 -13.61 -7.62 7.43
N GLU A 114 -14.87 -8.04 7.50
CA GLU A 114 -15.81 -7.65 8.56
C GLU A 114 -15.36 -8.15 9.94
N ASP A 115 -14.88 -9.39 10.01
CA ASP A 115 -14.38 -9.99 11.24
C ASP A 115 -13.04 -9.37 11.66
N VAL A 116 -12.21 -8.96 10.69
CA VAL A 116 -10.97 -8.22 10.95
C VAL A 116 -11.29 -6.85 11.54
N ALA A 117 -12.24 -6.12 10.95
CA ALA A 117 -12.70 -4.83 11.47
C ALA A 117 -13.34 -4.97 12.87
N ALA A 118 -14.18 -5.98 13.07
CA ALA A 118 -14.82 -6.25 14.36
C ALA A 118 -13.81 -6.62 15.47
N ALA A 119 -12.68 -7.23 15.12
CA ALA A 119 -11.63 -7.57 16.08
C ALA A 119 -10.88 -6.33 16.61
N ALA A 120 -10.92 -5.20 15.89
CA ALA A 120 -10.28 -3.94 16.28
C ALA A 120 -11.26 -2.76 16.14
N PRO A 121 -12.27 -2.63 17.03
CA PRO A 121 -13.26 -1.56 16.94
C PRO A 121 -12.62 -0.18 16.97
N GLY A 122 -13.04 0.70 16.05
CA GLY A 122 -12.51 2.05 15.91
C GLY A 122 -11.22 2.15 15.09
N ALA A 123 -10.62 1.04 14.69
CA ALA A 123 -9.58 1.05 13.68
C ALA A 123 -10.17 1.34 12.29
N GLU A 124 -9.37 1.99 11.44
CA GLU A 124 -9.70 2.30 10.05
C GLU A 124 -8.81 1.46 9.12
N PRO A 125 -9.13 0.17 8.89
CA PRO A 125 -8.31 -0.68 8.03
C PRO A 125 -8.34 -0.18 6.59
N TRP A 126 -7.29 -0.48 5.83
CA TRP A 126 -7.31 -0.37 4.37
C TRP A 126 -7.54 -1.75 3.78
N PHE A 127 -8.03 -1.82 2.54
CA PHE A 127 -8.30 -3.09 1.87
C PHE A 127 -7.46 -3.23 0.60
N GLN A 128 -6.63 -4.27 0.53
CA GLN A 128 -5.90 -4.61 -0.67
C GLN A 128 -6.79 -5.41 -1.62
N LEU A 129 -6.82 -5.00 -2.89
CA LEU A 129 -7.66 -5.56 -3.93
C LEU A 129 -6.82 -6.03 -5.14
N TYR A 130 -7.19 -7.17 -5.71
CA TYR A 130 -6.88 -7.54 -7.10
C TYR A 130 -8.15 -7.36 -7.92
N ILE A 131 -8.13 -6.49 -8.94
CA ILE A 131 -9.26 -6.35 -9.86
C ILE A 131 -9.45 -7.70 -10.58
N GLN A 132 -10.64 -8.26 -10.47
CA GLN A 132 -10.99 -9.52 -11.13
C GLN A 132 -11.61 -9.25 -12.51
N PRO A 133 -11.45 -10.18 -13.49
CA PRO A 133 -12.08 -10.03 -14.81
C PRO A 133 -13.60 -9.83 -14.74
N ASP A 134 -14.24 -10.47 -13.75
CA ASP A 134 -15.62 -10.19 -13.38
C ASP A 134 -15.68 -8.89 -12.56
N LEU A 135 -15.97 -7.77 -13.25
CA LEU A 135 -16.04 -6.46 -12.64
C LEU A 135 -17.22 -6.30 -11.66
N ALA A 136 -18.32 -7.04 -11.85
CA ALA A 136 -19.43 -7.02 -10.90
C ALA A 136 -19.02 -7.67 -9.56
N PHE A 137 -18.21 -8.72 -9.62
CA PHE A 137 -17.61 -9.29 -8.42
C PHE A 137 -16.58 -8.37 -7.77
N THR A 138 -15.76 -7.69 -8.58
CA THR A 138 -14.85 -6.65 -8.07
C THR A 138 -15.63 -5.57 -7.33
N GLU A 139 -16.73 -5.07 -7.89
CA GLU A 139 -17.60 -4.10 -7.21
C GLU A 139 -18.17 -4.66 -5.91
N THR A 140 -18.59 -5.93 -5.88
CA THR A 140 -19.07 -6.58 -4.64
C THR A 140 -18.00 -6.56 -3.55
N LEU A 141 -16.73 -6.84 -3.88
CA LEU A 141 -15.61 -6.78 -2.94
C LEU A 141 -15.34 -5.35 -2.44
N VAL A 142 -15.44 -4.36 -3.34
CA VAL A 142 -15.30 -2.94 -2.98
C VAL A 142 -16.38 -2.52 -2.00
N ARG A 143 -17.65 -2.82 -2.29
CA ARG A 143 -18.78 -2.53 -1.39
C ARG A 143 -18.64 -3.23 -0.04
N ARG A 144 -18.15 -4.47 -0.06
CA ARG A 144 -17.87 -5.23 1.16
C ARG A 144 -16.80 -4.56 2.02
N ALA A 145 -15.71 -4.10 1.42
CA ALA A 145 -14.66 -3.37 2.13
C ALA A 145 -15.17 -2.02 2.69
N GLU A 146 -15.94 -1.26 1.92
CA GLU A 146 -16.59 -0.02 2.36
C GLU A 146 -17.52 -0.27 3.56
N ALA A 147 -18.37 -1.29 3.48
CA ALA A 147 -19.30 -1.67 4.55
C ALA A 147 -18.59 -2.15 5.82
N ALA A 148 -17.41 -2.75 5.69
CA ALA A 148 -16.55 -3.13 6.81
C ALA A 148 -15.79 -1.94 7.43
N GLY A 149 -15.98 -0.71 6.92
CA GLY A 149 -15.34 0.49 7.43
C GLY A 149 -13.93 0.73 6.89
N CYS A 150 -13.55 0.10 5.78
CA CYS A 150 -12.26 0.36 5.18
C CYS A 150 -12.19 1.78 4.60
N THR A 151 -11.08 2.49 4.84
CA THR A 151 -10.94 3.91 4.47
C THR A 151 -10.08 4.16 3.23
N ALA A 152 -9.43 3.12 2.68
CA ALA A 152 -8.74 3.20 1.40
C ALA A 152 -8.64 1.82 0.72
N LEU A 153 -8.47 1.84 -0.60
CA LEU A 153 -8.16 0.65 -1.40
C LEU A 153 -6.68 0.65 -1.79
N VAL A 154 -6.03 -0.51 -1.66
CA VAL A 154 -4.65 -0.75 -2.10
C VAL A 154 -4.68 -1.73 -3.27
N VAL A 155 -4.64 -1.22 -4.49
CA VAL A 155 -4.79 -2.04 -5.71
C VAL A 155 -3.44 -2.59 -6.11
N THR A 156 -3.29 -3.92 -6.09
CA THR A 156 -2.04 -4.58 -6.49
C THR A 156 -2.01 -4.73 -8.01
N VAL A 157 -0.99 -4.16 -8.65
CA VAL A 157 -0.88 -4.09 -10.12
C VAL A 157 0.36 -4.81 -10.69
N ASP A 158 1.17 -5.44 -9.83
CA ASP A 158 2.42 -6.13 -10.18
C ASP A 158 2.29 -7.66 -10.31
N SER A 159 1.07 -8.21 -10.21
CA SER A 159 0.82 -9.66 -10.28
C SER A 159 -0.07 -10.06 -11.47
N PRO A 160 0.33 -9.82 -12.73
CA PRO A 160 -0.42 -10.30 -13.90
C PRO A 160 -0.33 -11.84 -14.04
N ALA A 161 0.67 -12.46 -13.41
CA ALA A 161 0.86 -13.90 -13.32
C ALA A 161 1.41 -14.27 -11.93
N LEU A 162 1.34 -15.55 -11.57
CA LEU A 162 1.99 -16.04 -10.35
C LEU A 162 3.51 -15.98 -10.50
N GLY A 163 4.20 -15.53 -9.46
CA GLY A 163 5.65 -15.62 -9.39
C GLY A 163 6.12 -17.07 -9.27
N LEU A 164 7.23 -17.42 -9.92
CA LEU A 164 7.87 -18.72 -9.74
C LEU A 164 8.58 -18.74 -8.38
N ARG A 165 8.00 -19.40 -7.38
CA ARG A 165 8.52 -19.47 -6.01
C ARG A 165 9.02 -20.87 -5.69
N GLU A 166 10.31 -21.10 -5.86
CA GLU A 166 10.94 -22.42 -5.83
C GLU A 166 10.80 -23.11 -4.47
N ARG A 167 10.79 -22.35 -3.38
CA ARG A 167 10.59 -22.93 -2.04
C ARG A 167 9.20 -23.54 -1.90
N GLU A 168 8.16 -22.81 -2.32
CA GLU A 168 6.78 -23.31 -2.32
C GLU A 168 6.64 -24.54 -3.22
N LEU A 169 7.24 -24.51 -4.42
CA LEU A 169 7.23 -25.64 -5.36
C LEU A 169 7.89 -26.89 -4.77
N ARG A 170 9.00 -26.75 -4.03
CA ARG A 170 9.68 -27.89 -3.38
C ARG A 170 8.83 -28.55 -2.30
N HIS A 171 7.96 -27.79 -1.65
CA HIS A 171 7.01 -28.31 -0.66
C HIS A 171 5.69 -28.79 -1.29
N GLY A 172 5.51 -28.60 -2.60
CA GLY A 172 4.21 -28.84 -3.25
C GLY A 172 3.10 -27.93 -2.72
N PHE A 173 3.45 -26.75 -2.22
CA PHE A 173 2.50 -25.81 -1.64
C PHE A 173 1.78 -25.05 -2.78
N HIS A 174 0.73 -25.69 -3.30
CA HIS A 174 -0.08 -25.15 -4.41
C HIS A 174 -1.44 -24.62 -3.96
N ASP A 175 -1.90 -25.03 -2.78
CA ASP A 175 -3.19 -24.67 -2.23
C ASP A 175 -3.13 -24.58 -0.70
N LEU A 176 -4.11 -23.91 -0.10
CA LEU A 176 -4.24 -23.79 1.34
C LEU A 176 -4.56 -25.14 1.99
N PRO A 177 -4.17 -25.34 3.26
CA PRO A 177 -4.68 -26.43 4.07
C PRO A 177 -6.20 -26.50 4.03
N GLY A 178 -6.77 -27.70 3.93
CA GLY A 178 -8.20 -27.93 3.69
C GLY A 178 -9.18 -27.37 4.74
N HIS A 179 -8.72 -26.75 5.82
CA HIS A 179 -9.53 -26.03 6.81
C HIS A 179 -9.44 -24.48 6.68
N LEU A 180 -8.58 -23.96 5.80
CA LEU A 180 -8.41 -22.53 5.53
C LEU A 180 -8.97 -22.15 4.17
N ARG A 181 -9.49 -20.93 4.06
CA ARG A 181 -10.15 -20.41 2.86
C ARG A 181 -9.87 -18.93 2.70
N CYS A 182 -9.90 -18.42 1.47
CA CYS A 182 -9.94 -16.97 1.21
C CYS A 182 -11.34 -16.43 1.57
N GLU A 183 -11.56 -16.02 2.81
CA GLU A 183 -12.89 -15.67 3.33
C GLU A 183 -13.53 -14.46 2.63
N ASN A 184 -12.69 -13.55 2.11
CA ASN A 184 -13.17 -12.41 1.33
C ASN A 184 -13.75 -12.83 -0.04
N LEU A 185 -13.37 -14.00 -0.56
CA LEU A 185 -13.78 -14.52 -1.88
C LEU A 185 -14.91 -15.55 -1.81
N ARG A 186 -15.42 -15.80 -0.60
CA ARG A 186 -16.48 -16.76 -0.37
C ARG A 186 -17.83 -16.22 -0.87
N VAL A 187 -18.51 -17.01 -1.68
CA VAL A 187 -19.87 -16.76 -2.18
C VAL A 187 -20.69 -18.02 -1.89
N GLY A 188 -21.52 -17.96 -0.85
CA GLY A 188 -22.17 -19.14 -0.28
C GLY A 188 -21.12 -20.13 0.25
N ASP A 189 -21.19 -21.39 -0.21
CA ASP A 189 -20.27 -22.46 0.20
C ASP A 189 -19.00 -22.57 -0.65
N ARG A 190 -18.86 -21.74 -1.70
CA ARG A 190 -17.74 -21.78 -2.64
C ARG A 190 -16.79 -20.61 -2.43
N VAL A 191 -15.51 -20.82 -2.68
CA VAL A 191 -14.49 -19.78 -2.73
C VAL A 191 -14.13 -19.52 -4.18
N ARG A 192 -14.26 -18.28 -4.64
CA ARG A 192 -13.82 -17.90 -5.99
C ARG A 192 -12.29 -17.85 -6.02
N PRO A 193 -11.64 -18.41 -7.06
CA PRO A 193 -10.20 -18.27 -7.19
C PRO A 193 -9.82 -16.81 -7.50
N ILE A 194 -8.65 -16.39 -7.05
CA ILE A 194 -8.07 -15.12 -7.49
C ILE A 194 -7.49 -15.35 -8.88
N VAL A 195 -7.98 -14.61 -9.87
CA VAL A 195 -7.43 -14.63 -11.21
C VAL A 195 -6.28 -13.62 -11.27
N MET A 196 -5.07 -14.11 -11.52
CA MET A 196 -3.96 -13.25 -11.96
C MET A 196 -4.27 -12.87 -13.41
N TRP A 197 -4.42 -11.58 -13.67
CA TRP A 197 -5.06 -11.10 -14.90
C TRP A 197 -4.09 -10.29 -15.78
N PRO A 198 -3.48 -10.90 -16.81
CA PRO A 198 -2.53 -10.23 -17.70
C PRO A 198 -3.12 -9.06 -18.49
N GLU A 199 -4.41 -9.07 -18.77
CA GLU A 199 -5.10 -8.02 -19.52
C GLU A 199 -5.49 -6.81 -18.66
N LEU A 200 -5.14 -6.81 -17.36
CA LEU A 200 -5.34 -5.66 -16.49
C LEU A 200 -4.65 -4.41 -17.07
N SER A 201 -5.34 -3.27 -17.03
CA SER A 201 -4.89 -2.06 -17.71
C SER A 201 -5.37 -0.80 -16.98
N TRP A 202 -4.89 0.36 -17.42
CA TRP A 202 -5.32 1.66 -16.89
C TRP A 202 -6.82 1.93 -17.08
N GLU A 203 -7.47 1.34 -18.08
CA GLU A 203 -8.92 1.45 -18.25
C GLU A 203 -9.67 0.78 -17.10
N HIS A 204 -9.22 -0.40 -16.67
CA HIS A 204 -9.80 -1.12 -15.55
C HIS A 204 -9.63 -0.37 -14.23
N LEU A 205 -8.53 0.37 -14.05
CA LEU A 205 -8.40 1.30 -12.93
C LEU A 205 -9.40 2.46 -13.00
N GLY A 206 -9.69 2.96 -14.20
CA GLY A 206 -10.78 3.93 -14.42
C GLY A 206 -12.15 3.38 -14.00
N ARG A 207 -12.46 2.14 -14.39
CA ARG A 207 -13.69 1.45 -13.95
C ARG A 207 -13.75 1.25 -12.44
N LEU A 208 -12.65 0.86 -11.81
CA LEU A 208 -12.59 0.75 -10.35
C LEU A 208 -12.85 2.11 -9.67
N ARG A 209 -12.32 3.20 -10.24
CA ARG A 209 -12.54 4.55 -9.72
C ARG A 209 -14.02 4.96 -9.80
N GLU A 210 -14.77 4.50 -10.81
CA GLU A 210 -16.23 4.69 -10.92
C GLU A 210 -17.01 3.95 -9.83
N MET A 211 -16.47 2.85 -9.28
CA MET A 211 -17.15 2.02 -8.28
C MET A 211 -17.14 2.62 -6.86
N THR A 212 -16.12 3.39 -6.50
CA THR A 212 -15.93 3.86 -5.11
C THR A 212 -15.57 5.34 -5.07
N SER A 213 -15.68 5.97 -3.90
CA SER A 213 -15.09 7.29 -3.59
C SER A 213 -13.84 7.19 -2.69
N LEU A 214 -13.52 5.99 -2.18
CA LEU A 214 -12.35 5.78 -1.31
C LEU A 214 -11.04 6.16 -2.03
N PRO A 215 -10.04 6.68 -1.32
CA PRO A 215 -8.68 6.80 -1.84
C PRO A 215 -8.17 5.47 -2.43
N ILE A 216 -7.50 5.53 -3.58
CA ILE A 216 -6.89 4.36 -4.24
C ILE A 216 -5.37 4.54 -4.23
N VAL A 217 -4.66 3.55 -3.71
CA VAL A 217 -3.20 3.44 -3.75
C VAL A 217 -2.82 2.32 -4.71
N LEU A 218 -1.94 2.58 -5.67
CA LEU A 218 -1.38 1.53 -6.51
C LEU A 218 -0.17 0.89 -5.83
N LYS A 219 -0.23 -0.42 -5.60
CA LYS A 219 0.84 -1.24 -5.04
C LYS A 219 1.53 -2.03 -6.15
N GLY A 220 2.86 -1.97 -6.19
CA GLY A 220 3.68 -2.70 -7.17
C GLY A 220 4.32 -1.83 -8.26
N VAL A 221 4.13 -0.52 -8.20
CA VAL A 221 4.73 0.42 -9.15
C VAL A 221 6.24 0.54 -8.90
N THR A 222 7.05 0.15 -9.88
CA THR A 222 8.52 0.24 -9.82
C THR A 222 9.11 1.21 -10.85
N HIS A 223 8.38 1.48 -11.94
CA HIS A 223 8.85 2.38 -13.00
C HIS A 223 8.36 3.82 -12.77
N PRO A 224 9.23 4.85 -12.86
CA PRO A 224 8.85 6.23 -12.57
C PRO A 224 7.81 6.81 -13.53
N ALA A 225 7.73 6.33 -14.78
CA ALA A 225 6.71 6.79 -15.71
C ALA A 225 5.30 6.34 -15.29
N ASP A 226 5.18 5.14 -14.71
CA ASP A 226 3.90 4.60 -14.23
C ASP A 226 3.44 5.35 -12.98
N ALA A 227 4.38 5.70 -12.08
CA ALA A 227 4.07 6.56 -10.93
C ALA A 227 3.53 7.93 -11.38
N ARG A 228 4.17 8.56 -12.39
CA ARG A 228 3.68 9.82 -12.95
C ARG A 228 2.33 9.68 -13.64
N LEU A 229 2.10 8.58 -14.34
CA LEU A 229 0.82 8.29 -15.00
C LEU A 229 -0.30 8.09 -13.98
N ALA A 230 -0.04 7.33 -12.90
CA ALA A 230 -0.98 7.13 -11.81
C ALA A 230 -1.43 8.46 -11.18
N VAL A 231 -0.49 9.37 -10.90
CA VAL A 231 -0.81 10.71 -10.37
C VAL A 231 -1.65 11.52 -11.36
N ARG A 232 -1.31 11.50 -12.65
CA ARG A 232 -2.10 12.20 -13.68
C ARG A 232 -3.53 11.67 -13.74
N LEU A 233 -3.71 10.36 -13.76
CA LEU A 233 -5.03 9.74 -13.86
C LEU A 233 -5.86 9.92 -12.59
N ALA A 234 -5.22 9.90 -11.41
CA ALA A 234 -5.88 10.27 -10.15
C ALA A 234 -6.35 11.74 -10.14
N GLY A 235 -5.67 12.63 -10.88
CA GLY A 235 -6.11 14.01 -11.11
C GLY A 235 -7.14 14.21 -12.23
N VAL A 236 -7.32 13.23 -13.12
CA VAL A 236 -8.18 13.33 -14.33
C VAL A 236 -9.56 12.70 -14.14
N VAL A 237 -9.73 11.76 -13.22
CA VAL A 237 -11.08 11.24 -12.87
C VAL A 237 -11.72 12.11 -11.78
N ARG A 238 -12.17 13.30 -12.16
CA ARG A 238 -13.19 14.07 -11.42
C ARG A 238 -14.54 13.84 -12.09
N GLY A 239 -15.42 13.08 -11.43
CA GLY A 239 -16.82 12.94 -11.84
C GLY A 239 -17.58 14.26 -11.62
N GLY A 240 -18.08 14.82 -12.71
CA GLY A 240 -19.30 15.65 -12.80
C GLY A 240 -19.52 16.80 -11.81
N GLY A 241 -19.22 18.03 -12.23
CA GLY A 241 -19.71 19.24 -11.58
C GLY A 241 -19.14 20.52 -12.19
N ALA A 242 -19.91 21.13 -13.10
CA ALA A 242 -19.77 22.47 -13.68
C ALA A 242 -18.46 22.80 -14.43
N HIS A 243 -18.59 22.86 -15.75
CA HIS A 243 -17.72 23.65 -16.63
C HIS A 243 -17.71 25.12 -16.21
N GLU A 244 -16.55 25.61 -15.78
CA GLU A 244 -16.06 26.92 -16.21
C GLU A 244 -14.61 26.75 -16.62
N ARG A 245 -14.35 26.86 -17.93
CA ARG A 245 -12.99 26.90 -18.46
C ARG A 245 -12.37 28.24 -18.05
N PRO A 246 -11.11 28.31 -17.60
CA PRO A 246 -10.40 29.57 -17.57
C PRO A 246 -10.21 30.05 -19.02
N ARG A 247 -10.61 31.29 -19.31
CA ARG A 247 -10.24 31.97 -20.55
C ARG A 247 -8.73 32.26 -20.53
N PRO A 248 -8.00 32.09 -21.64
CA PRO A 248 -6.65 32.59 -21.74
C PRO A 248 -6.69 34.12 -21.91
N ASP A 249 -5.72 34.79 -21.27
CA ASP A 249 -5.28 36.17 -21.47
C ASP A 249 -6.09 37.32 -20.84
N ASP A 250 -5.55 37.87 -19.74
CA ASP A 250 -5.63 39.31 -19.43
C ASP A 250 -4.23 39.82 -19.05
N PRO A 251 -3.55 40.58 -19.93
CA PRO A 251 -2.22 41.11 -19.69
C PRO A 251 -2.32 42.52 -19.10
N HIS A 252 -2.91 42.65 -17.91
CA HIS A 252 -2.80 43.89 -17.14
C HIS A 252 -2.67 43.57 -15.66
N LEU A 253 -1.49 43.84 -15.10
CA LEU A 253 -1.32 44.59 -13.84
C LEU A 253 0.15 44.56 -13.39
N HIS A 254 0.74 45.75 -13.42
CA HIS A 254 1.86 46.25 -12.64
C HIS A 254 3.31 45.89 -13.04
N GLN A 255 3.76 46.62 -14.07
CA GLN A 255 5.09 47.22 -14.07
C GLN A 255 5.21 48.18 -12.87
N HIS A 256 6.13 47.92 -11.94
CA HIS A 256 6.70 48.93 -11.06
C HIS A 256 8.15 49.17 -11.46
N ARG A 257 8.37 50.28 -12.19
CA ARG A 257 9.66 50.98 -12.24
C ARG A 257 9.77 51.90 -11.03
N PRO A 258 10.94 52.09 -10.42
CA PRO A 258 11.30 53.34 -9.78
C PRO A 258 11.95 54.27 -10.81
N GLY A 259 11.52 55.53 -10.80
CA GLY A 259 11.95 56.59 -11.69
C GLY A 259 13.30 57.22 -11.32
N ALA A 260 13.79 57.96 -12.32
CA ALA A 260 15.05 58.66 -12.47
C ALA A 260 15.44 59.68 -11.38
N GLY A 261 16.75 59.93 -11.31
CA GLY A 261 17.28 61.28 -11.09
C GLY A 261 18.61 61.34 -10.34
N HIS A 262 19.74 61.43 -11.06
CA HIS A 262 20.62 62.61 -11.11
C HIS A 262 22.03 62.30 -11.65
N ASP A 263 22.47 63.21 -12.53
CA ASP A 263 23.81 63.38 -13.07
C ASP A 263 24.90 63.48 -11.99
N HIS A 264 26.06 62.87 -12.24
CA HIS A 264 27.31 63.64 -12.37
C HIS A 264 28.45 62.77 -12.92
N ALA A 265 29.09 63.28 -13.98
CA ALA A 265 30.36 62.83 -14.52
C ALA A 265 31.53 63.10 -13.55
N ALA A 266 32.49 62.16 -13.46
CA ALA A 266 33.93 62.44 -13.36
C ALA A 266 34.79 61.16 -13.24
N ARG A 267 35.73 61.03 -14.19
CA ARG A 267 37.15 60.61 -14.03
C ARG A 267 37.51 59.13 -13.78
N GLU A 268 38.20 58.58 -14.79
CA GLU A 268 39.41 57.73 -14.75
C GLU A 268 40.33 57.93 -13.51
N PRO A 269 41.20 56.97 -13.10
CA PRO A 269 42.19 56.33 -14.01
C PRO A 269 42.68 54.89 -13.70
N ALA A 270 43.56 54.44 -14.61
CA ALA A 270 44.51 53.31 -14.62
C ALA A 270 44.09 52.06 -15.42
#